data_AF-A0A482ZPB7-F1
#
_entry.id   AF-A0A482ZPB7-F1
#
_cell.length_a   1.000
_cell.length_b   1.000
_cell.length_c   1.000
_cell.angle_alpha   90.00
_cell.angle_beta   90.00
_cell.angle_gamma   90.00
#
_symmetry.space_group_name_H-M   'P 1'
#
loop_
_entity.id
_entity.type
_entity.pdbx_description
1 polymer ?
#
loop_
_entity_poly.entity_id
_entity_poly.type
_entity_poly.pdbx_seq_one_letter_code
_entity_poly.pdbx_strand_id
1 'polypeptide(L)'
;MHPLIKKLEKFKAGLRCTNLECSTCGEFIYAVRDDLMVNSGDEIKHYLLEMPLNEFENLDDDWKYLLQKFCPDEMSPLLLQLSNKKHDRLMSELNEKHERLMSELNKVKCILKQAEINIDTVDIREVDNFLFQLKNSTRYECYQKLLDLGIKMAIKNNDNSLIETLAIILGERILNQKQLFNLAMSNIKVHKNIHRVLYNNLRQKVPEVRGYVGNGGSFRTY
;
A
#
# COMPACT_ATOMS: atom_id res chain seq x y z
N MET A 1 -20.30 24.86 13.56
CA MET A 1 -21.04 23.89 14.38
C MET A 1 -22.51 24.14 14.15
N HIS A 2 -23.13 23.30 13.32
CA HIS A 2 -24.52 23.39 12.91
C HIS A 2 -25.48 23.59 14.09
N PRO A 3 -26.55 24.40 13.95
CA PRO A 3 -27.61 24.50 14.96
C PRO A 3 -28.19 23.15 15.38
N LEU A 4 -28.39 22.24 14.42
CA LEU A 4 -28.87 20.88 14.71
C LEU A 4 -27.89 20.08 15.57
N ILE A 5 -26.59 20.06 15.25
CA ILE A 5 -25.58 19.34 16.05
C ILE A 5 -25.61 19.83 17.49
N LYS A 6 -25.62 21.16 17.69
CA LYS A 6 -25.69 21.75 19.03
C LYS A 6 -26.98 21.36 19.77
N LYS A 7 -28.11 21.29 19.07
CA LYS A 7 -29.40 20.90 19.65
C LYS A 7 -29.40 19.43 20.06
N LEU A 8 -28.90 18.55 19.20
CA LEU A 8 -28.78 17.11 19.45
C LEU A 8 -27.82 16.82 20.62
N GLU A 9 -26.67 17.47 20.68
CA GLU A 9 -25.72 17.33 21.80
C GLU A 9 -26.33 17.80 23.12
N LYS A 10 -27.01 18.95 23.12
CA LYS A 10 -27.70 19.46 24.32
C LYS A 10 -28.80 18.50 24.78
N PHE A 11 -29.53 17.89 23.84
CA PHE A 11 -30.54 16.88 24.17
C PHE A 11 -29.88 15.63 24.79
N LYS A 12 -28.84 15.07 24.15
CA LYS A 12 -28.11 13.88 24.65
C LYS A 12 -27.56 14.12 26.06
N ALA A 13 -27.05 15.32 26.34
CA ALA A 13 -26.51 15.70 27.65
C ALA A 13 -27.56 15.76 28.78
N GLY A 14 -28.85 15.92 28.44
CA GLY A 14 -29.95 15.93 29.41
C GLY A 14 -30.49 14.55 29.79
N LEU A 15 -30.05 13.50 29.08
CA LEU A 15 -30.54 12.14 29.31
C LEU A 15 -29.77 11.44 30.41
N ARG A 16 -30.47 10.61 31.20
CA ARG A 16 -29.84 9.77 32.23
C ARG A 16 -29.09 8.59 31.63
N CYS A 17 -29.58 8.07 30.51
CA CYS A 17 -28.91 7.03 29.73
C CYS A 17 -28.74 7.52 28.29
N THR A 18 -27.49 7.54 27.82
CA THR A 18 -27.12 7.97 26.47
C THR A 18 -26.87 6.79 25.51
N ASN A 19 -27.05 5.55 25.98
CA ASN A 19 -26.90 4.36 25.16
C ASN A 19 -28.15 4.14 24.31
N LEU A 20 -27.98 4.23 22.98
CA LEU A 20 -29.07 4.09 22.01
C LEU A 20 -29.81 2.75 22.13
N GLU A 21 -29.06 1.66 22.29
CA GLU A 21 -29.58 0.29 22.40
C GLU A 21 -29.58 -0.24 23.83
N CYS A 22 -29.85 0.61 24.82
CA CYS A 22 -29.95 0.15 26.20
C CYS A 22 -31.14 -0.82 26.37
N SER A 23 -30.87 -2.12 26.48
CA SER A 23 -31.89 -3.16 26.68
C SER A 23 -32.59 -3.07 28.04
N THR A 24 -32.01 -2.34 29.00
CA THR A 24 -32.56 -2.18 30.35
C THR A 24 -33.56 -1.05 30.43
N CYS A 25 -33.25 0.14 29.89
CA CYS A 25 -34.13 1.30 30.01
C CYS A 25 -34.73 1.79 28.68
N GLY A 26 -34.11 1.50 27.53
CA GLY A 26 -34.54 1.99 26.21
C GLY A 26 -34.68 3.52 26.10
N GLU A 27 -34.22 4.25 27.12
CA GLU A 27 -34.68 5.62 27.41
C GLU A 27 -34.31 6.58 26.29
N PHE A 28 -33.15 6.39 25.66
CA PHE A 28 -32.68 7.29 24.62
C PHE A 28 -33.57 7.26 23.37
N ILE A 29 -33.87 6.08 22.81
CA ILE A 29 -34.68 6.00 21.58
C ILE A 29 -36.13 6.47 21.80
N TYR A 30 -36.71 6.16 22.97
CA TYR A 30 -38.06 6.62 23.31
C TYR A 30 -38.09 8.12 23.58
N ALA A 31 -37.11 8.68 24.30
CA ALA A 31 -37.02 10.12 24.54
C ALA A 31 -36.86 10.91 23.22
N VAL A 32 -36.05 10.40 22.28
CA VAL A 32 -35.91 11.03 20.96
C VAL A 32 -37.23 11.01 20.20
N ARG A 33 -37.94 9.87 20.19
CA ARG A 33 -39.24 9.79 19.52
C ARG A 33 -40.27 10.72 20.15
N ASP A 34 -40.44 10.65 21.46
CA ASP A 34 -41.59 11.24 22.16
C ASP A 34 -41.42 12.73 22.42
N ASP A 35 -40.19 13.21 22.62
CA ASP A 35 -39.93 14.63 22.90
C ASP A 35 -39.35 15.34 21.68
N LEU A 36 -38.22 14.86 21.18
CA LEU A 36 -37.47 15.58 20.17
C LEU A 36 -38.13 15.53 18.79
N MET A 37 -38.65 14.38 18.36
CA MET A 37 -39.24 14.21 17.03
C MET A 37 -40.69 14.70 16.96
N VAL A 38 -41.49 14.52 18.01
CA VAL A 38 -42.88 15.01 18.04
C VAL A 38 -42.91 16.54 18.15
N ASN A 39 -42.10 17.14 19.03
CA ASN A 39 -42.19 18.58 19.29
C ASN A 39 -41.28 19.42 18.38
N SER A 40 -40.11 18.89 17.98
CA SER A 40 -39.11 19.62 17.18
C SER A 40 -38.88 19.02 15.78
N GLY A 41 -39.70 18.07 15.34
CA GLY A 41 -39.51 17.34 14.09
C GLY A 41 -39.34 18.25 12.87
N ASP A 42 -40.22 19.22 12.69
CA ASP A 42 -40.16 20.13 11.52
C ASP A 42 -38.91 21.01 11.53
N GLU A 43 -38.47 21.45 12.71
CA GLU A 43 -37.24 22.23 12.88
C GLU A 43 -36.00 21.37 12.57
N ILE A 44 -35.99 20.10 13.00
CA ILE A 44 -34.92 19.14 12.71
C ILE A 44 -34.83 18.86 11.21
N LYS A 45 -35.97 18.65 10.55
CA LYS A 45 -36.05 18.47 9.09
C LYS A 45 -35.52 19.69 8.35
N HIS A 46 -35.93 20.89 8.75
CA HIS A 46 -35.43 22.13 8.17
C HIS A 46 -33.90 22.22 8.29
N TYR A 47 -33.36 21.96 9.47
CA TYR A 47 -31.91 21.98 9.65
C TYR A 47 -31.18 20.86 8.91
N LEU A 48 -31.78 19.68 8.74
CA LEU A 48 -31.20 18.61 7.91
C LEU A 48 -31.05 19.06 6.46
N LEU A 49 -32.06 19.73 5.91
CA LEU A 49 -32.04 20.22 4.52
C LEU A 49 -30.97 21.30 4.29
N GLU A 50 -30.66 22.10 5.31
CA GLU A 50 -29.63 23.15 5.24
C GLU A 50 -28.24 22.67 5.66
N MET A 51 -28.12 21.44 6.17
CA MET A 51 -26.87 20.94 6.75
C MET A 51 -25.76 20.79 5.70
N PRO A 52 -24.61 21.46 5.88
CA PRO A 52 -23.44 21.22 5.05
C PRO A 52 -22.93 19.77 5.17
N LEU A 53 -22.55 19.17 4.04
CA LEU A 53 -22.12 17.77 3.99
C LEU A 53 -20.95 17.43 4.92
N ASN A 54 -20.03 18.37 5.16
CA ASN A 54 -18.91 18.21 6.09
C ASN A 54 -19.36 18.16 7.56
N GLU A 55 -20.38 18.94 7.95
CA GLU A 55 -20.94 18.88 9.29
C GLU A 55 -21.76 17.59 9.47
N PHE A 56 -22.47 17.14 8.43
CA PHE A 56 -23.15 15.84 8.42
C PHE A 56 -22.18 14.65 8.54
N GLU A 57 -21.03 14.69 7.84
CA GLU A 57 -19.99 13.66 7.92
C GLU A 57 -19.51 13.46 9.37
N ASN A 58 -19.44 14.55 10.14
CA ASN A 58 -18.99 14.57 11.55
C ASN A 58 -20.11 14.27 12.57
N LEU A 59 -21.35 14.08 12.14
CA LEU A 59 -22.44 13.74 13.05
C LEU A 59 -22.19 12.36 13.66
N ASP A 60 -22.44 12.23 14.97
CA ASP A 60 -22.34 10.97 15.71
C ASP A 60 -23.22 9.87 15.08
N ASP A 61 -22.71 8.64 15.05
CA ASP A 61 -23.38 7.52 14.36
C ASP A 61 -24.74 7.17 14.99
N ASP A 62 -24.93 7.37 16.30
CA ASP A 62 -26.24 7.19 16.95
C ASP A 62 -27.27 8.17 16.36
N TRP A 63 -26.84 9.42 16.13
CA TRP A 63 -27.69 10.45 15.56
C TRP A 63 -27.98 10.21 14.09
N LYS A 64 -26.98 9.79 13.30
CA LYS A 64 -27.22 9.37 11.91
C LYS A 64 -28.24 8.24 11.83
N TYR A 65 -28.13 7.24 12.70
CA TYR A 65 -29.08 6.13 12.78
C TYR A 65 -30.49 6.62 13.14
N LEU A 66 -30.63 7.43 14.19
CA LEU A 66 -31.92 7.95 14.64
C LEU A 66 -32.59 8.82 13.58
N LEU A 67 -31.85 9.73 12.96
CA LEU A 67 -32.37 10.61 11.91
C LEU A 67 -32.73 9.83 10.66
N GLN A 68 -31.97 8.79 10.29
CA GLN A 68 -32.36 7.91 9.19
C GLN A 68 -33.68 7.16 9.49
N LYS A 69 -33.91 6.81 10.75
CA LYS A 69 -35.12 6.11 11.19
C LYS A 69 -36.37 7.01 11.20
N PHE A 70 -36.23 8.27 11.61
CA PHE A 70 -37.37 9.19 11.83
C PHE A 70 -37.53 10.27 10.75
N CYS A 71 -36.47 10.59 10.00
CA CYS A 71 -36.43 11.57 8.91
C CYS A 71 -35.75 10.96 7.65
N PRO A 72 -36.26 9.83 7.11
CA PRO A 72 -35.59 9.11 6.03
C PRO A 72 -35.50 9.93 4.74
N ASP A 73 -36.50 10.74 4.43
CA ASP A 73 -36.58 11.51 3.19
C ASP A 73 -35.55 12.65 3.17
N GLU A 74 -35.36 13.34 4.30
CA GLU A 74 -34.38 14.41 4.43
C GLU A 74 -32.94 13.87 4.53
N MET A 75 -32.77 12.67 5.09
CA MET A 75 -31.47 12.01 5.19
C MET A 75 -30.98 11.42 3.87
N SER A 76 -31.89 10.96 3.02
CA SER A 76 -31.56 10.25 1.78
C SER A 76 -30.63 11.04 0.83
N PRO A 77 -30.88 12.35 0.56
CA PRO A 77 -29.98 13.16 -0.26
C PRO A 77 -28.58 13.31 0.35
N LEU A 78 -28.47 13.51 1.66
CA LEU A 78 -27.18 13.67 2.35
C LEU A 78 -26.37 12.37 2.32
N LEU A 79 -27.03 11.22 2.52
CA LEU A 79 -26.41 9.90 2.41
C LEU A 79 -25.93 9.61 0.98
N LEU A 80 -26.74 9.97 -0.03
CA LEU A 80 -26.34 9.84 -1.43
C LEU A 80 -25.13 10.71 -1.76
N GLN A 81 -25.10 11.95 -1.30
CA GLN A 81 -23.97 12.86 -1.48
C GLN A 81 -22.70 12.34 -0.80
N LEU A 82 -22.78 11.80 0.42
CA LEU A 82 -21.65 11.16 1.09
C LEU A 82 -21.15 9.93 0.32
N SER A 83 -22.07 9.10 -0.17
CA SER A 83 -21.74 7.92 -0.96
C SER A 83 -21.00 8.31 -2.24
N ASN A 84 -21.49 9.31 -2.97
CA ASN A 84 -20.85 9.82 -4.18
C ASN A 84 -19.47 10.41 -3.88
N LYS A 85 -19.35 11.24 -2.84
CA LYS A 85 -18.06 11.80 -2.40
C LYS A 85 -17.04 10.71 -2.05
N LYS A 86 -17.48 9.63 -1.39
CA LYS A 86 -16.63 8.47 -1.09
C LYS A 86 -16.23 7.72 -2.35
N HIS A 87 -17.16 7.53 -3.28
CA HIS A 87 -16.90 6.92 -4.58
C HIS A 87 -15.86 7.72 -5.38
N ASP A 88 -16.03 9.03 -5.49
CA ASP A 88 -15.12 9.92 -6.23
C ASP A 88 -13.70 9.88 -5.65
N ARG A 89 -13.57 9.90 -4.31
CA ARG A 89 -12.27 9.75 -3.64
C ARG A 89 -11.60 8.43 -4.02
N LEU A 90 -12.32 7.31 -3.92
CA LEU A 90 -11.80 5.98 -4.25
C LEU A 90 -11.41 5.88 -5.74
N MET A 91 -12.21 6.47 -6.64
CA MET A 91 -11.92 6.50 -8.06
C MET A 91 -10.67 7.33 -8.37
N SER A 92 -10.48 8.47 -7.70
CA SER A 92 -9.26 9.28 -7.81
C SER A 92 -8.03 8.49 -7.37
N GLU A 93 -8.07 7.85 -6.20
CA GLU A 93 -6.98 7.03 -5.68
C GLU A 93 -6.65 5.86 -6.62
N LEU A 94 -7.68 5.21 -7.19
CA LEU A 94 -7.51 4.12 -8.14
C LEU A 94 -6.87 4.60 -9.45
N ASN A 95 -7.29 5.75 -9.97
CA ASN A 95 -6.74 6.34 -11.18
C ASN A 95 -5.27 6.73 -11.00
N GLU A 96 -4.91 7.39 -9.90
CA GLU A 96 -3.51 7.70 -9.59
C GLU A 96 -2.64 6.44 -9.53
N LYS A 97 -3.16 5.37 -8.90
CA LYS A 97 -2.45 4.09 -8.83
C LYS A 97 -2.30 3.47 -10.23
N HIS A 98 -3.32 3.54 -11.06
CA HIS A 98 -3.28 3.06 -12.44
C HIS A 98 -2.24 3.80 -13.27
N GLU A 99 -2.22 5.14 -13.21
CA GLU A 99 -1.24 5.97 -13.93
C GLU A 99 0.20 5.64 -13.51
N ARG A 100 0.46 5.50 -12.20
CA ARG A 100 1.78 5.09 -11.70
C ARG A 100 2.19 3.71 -12.24
N LEU A 101 1.28 2.73 -12.22
CA LEU A 101 1.55 1.39 -12.75
C LEU A 101 1.81 1.40 -14.26
N MET A 102 1.05 2.18 -15.02
CA MET A 102 1.23 2.31 -16.47
C MET A 102 2.54 3.01 -16.83
N SER A 103 2.95 4.02 -16.06
CA SER A 103 4.26 4.67 -16.20
C SER A 103 5.42 3.69 -15.97
N GLU A 104 5.37 2.92 -14.88
CA GLU A 104 6.37 1.88 -14.60
C GLU A 104 6.40 0.79 -15.69
N LEU A 105 5.24 0.35 -16.16
CA LEU A 105 5.16 -0.63 -17.25
C LEU A 105 5.79 -0.09 -18.54
N ASN A 106 5.53 1.17 -18.89
CA ASN A 106 6.11 1.81 -20.06
C ASN A 106 7.62 1.94 -19.92
N LYS A 107 8.13 2.31 -18.73
CA LYS A 107 9.57 2.35 -18.45
C LYS A 107 10.22 0.99 -18.65
N VAL A 108 9.63 -0.09 -18.11
CA VAL A 108 10.12 -1.46 -18.30
C VAL A 108 10.12 -1.84 -19.78
N LYS A 109 9.04 -1.54 -20.52
CA LYS A 109 8.97 -1.82 -21.96
C LYS A 109 10.05 -1.07 -22.74
N CYS A 110 10.33 0.19 -22.42
CA CYS A 110 11.39 0.97 -23.06
C CYS A 110 12.77 0.35 -22.81
N ILE A 111 13.06 -0.04 -21.57
CA ILE A 111 14.33 -0.67 -21.19
C ILE A 111 14.49 -2.01 -21.94
N LEU A 112 13.44 -2.83 -22.01
CA LEU A 112 13.48 -4.11 -22.74
C LEU A 112 13.68 -3.91 -24.25
N LYS A 113 13.03 -2.91 -24.86
CA LYS A 113 13.27 -2.56 -26.27
C LYS A 113 14.72 -2.12 -26.52
N GLN A 114 15.31 -1.35 -25.61
CA GLN A 114 16.73 -0.99 -25.70
C GLN A 114 17.62 -2.23 -25.60
N ALA A 115 17.25 -3.19 -24.74
CA ALA A 115 17.96 -4.45 -24.56
C ALA A 115 18.05 -5.30 -25.82
N GLU A 116 16.94 -5.41 -26.54
CA GLU A 116 16.84 -6.20 -27.76
C GLU A 116 17.65 -5.61 -28.92
N ILE A 117 17.94 -4.32 -28.87
CA ILE A 117 18.54 -3.58 -29.99
C ILE A 117 20.02 -3.24 -29.75
N ASN A 118 20.44 -2.95 -28.51
CA ASN A 118 21.69 -2.19 -28.29
C ASN A 118 22.59 -2.61 -27.10
N ILE A 119 22.28 -3.64 -26.30
CA ILE A 119 23.21 -4.01 -25.20
C ILE A 119 24.48 -4.62 -25.79
N ASP A 120 25.64 -4.05 -25.45
CA ASP A 120 26.90 -4.73 -25.69
C ASP A 120 27.05 -5.87 -24.69
N THR A 121 26.60 -7.06 -25.12
CA THR A 121 26.70 -8.30 -24.33
C THR A 121 28.13 -8.72 -23.99
N VAL A 122 29.15 -8.00 -24.50
CA VAL A 122 30.56 -8.17 -24.12
C VAL A 122 30.91 -7.34 -22.87
N ASP A 123 30.25 -6.22 -22.62
CA ASP A 123 30.51 -5.37 -21.46
C ASP A 123 29.75 -5.86 -20.20
N ILE A 124 30.52 -6.35 -19.22
CA ILE A 124 30.01 -6.82 -17.92
C ILE A 124 29.27 -5.72 -17.18
N ARG A 125 29.72 -4.46 -17.25
CA ARG A 125 29.12 -3.34 -16.51
C ARG A 125 27.77 -2.97 -17.10
N GLU A 126 27.63 -3.02 -18.41
CA GLU A 126 26.35 -2.78 -19.07
C GLU A 126 25.34 -3.87 -18.72
N VAL A 127 25.75 -5.14 -18.77
CA VAL A 127 24.91 -6.28 -18.36
C VAL A 127 24.51 -6.20 -16.88
N ASP A 128 25.43 -5.84 -15.98
CA ASP A 128 25.17 -5.66 -14.54
C ASP A 128 24.12 -4.58 -14.28
N ASN A 129 24.35 -3.37 -14.83
CA ASN A 129 23.42 -2.25 -14.69
C ASN A 129 22.04 -2.61 -15.22
N PHE A 130 21.98 -3.25 -16.38
CA PHE A 130 20.74 -3.63 -17.03
C PHE A 130 19.95 -4.65 -16.21
N LEU A 131 20.61 -5.71 -15.74
CA LEU A 131 19.99 -6.74 -14.90
C LEU A 131 19.47 -6.16 -13.59
N PHE A 132 20.21 -5.23 -12.97
CA PHE A 132 19.79 -4.56 -11.75
C PHE A 132 18.57 -3.65 -11.95
N GLN A 133 18.54 -2.87 -13.04
CA GLN A 133 17.41 -2.00 -13.39
C GLN A 133 16.12 -2.80 -13.57
N LEU A 134 16.23 -4.01 -14.13
CA LEU A 134 15.10 -4.90 -14.40
C LEU A 134 14.87 -6.00 -13.35
N LYS A 135 15.45 -5.88 -12.15
CA LYS A 135 15.32 -6.91 -11.09
C LYS A 135 13.87 -7.29 -10.74
N ASN A 136 12.91 -6.39 -10.96
CA ASN A 136 11.48 -6.63 -10.72
C ASN A 136 10.72 -7.19 -11.94
N SER A 137 11.38 -7.26 -13.10
CA SER A 137 10.78 -7.57 -14.41
C SER A 137 11.15 -8.97 -14.89
N THR A 138 11.17 -9.95 -13.97
CA THR A 138 11.72 -11.30 -14.22
C THR A 138 10.90 -12.17 -15.19
N ARG A 139 9.77 -11.70 -15.72
CA ARG A 139 8.82 -12.50 -16.51
C ARG A 139 9.06 -12.47 -18.03
N TYR A 140 9.97 -11.63 -18.52
CA TYR A 140 10.21 -11.46 -19.97
C TYR A 140 11.27 -12.44 -20.49
N GLU A 141 11.05 -13.01 -21.68
CA GLU A 141 11.96 -14.01 -22.26
C GLU A 141 13.36 -13.44 -22.54
N CYS A 142 13.45 -12.22 -23.08
CA CYS A 142 14.73 -11.54 -23.32
C CYS A 142 15.50 -11.29 -22.01
N TYR A 143 14.80 -11.00 -20.90
CA TYR A 143 15.41 -10.88 -19.59
C TYR A 143 16.00 -12.20 -19.11
N GLN A 144 15.34 -13.34 -19.35
CA GLN A 144 15.88 -14.66 -18.99
C GLN A 144 17.17 -14.99 -19.74
N LYS A 145 17.23 -14.70 -21.05
CA LYS A 145 18.45 -14.89 -21.85
C LYS A 145 19.62 -14.04 -21.32
N LEU A 146 19.34 -12.79 -20.93
CA LEU A 146 20.34 -11.90 -20.32
C LEU A 146 20.74 -12.36 -18.91
N LEU A 147 19.80 -12.88 -18.13
CA LEU A 147 20.09 -13.43 -16.80
C LEU A 147 21.05 -14.63 -16.90
N ASP A 148 20.81 -15.54 -17.83
CA ASP A 148 21.68 -16.69 -18.09
C ASP A 148 23.08 -16.25 -18.57
N LEU A 149 23.14 -15.25 -19.45
CA LEU A 149 24.40 -14.64 -19.87
C LEU A 149 25.14 -14.02 -18.67
N GLY A 150 24.45 -13.24 -17.85
CA GLY A 150 25.00 -12.59 -16.66
C GLY A 150 25.57 -13.62 -15.68
N ILE A 151 24.88 -14.74 -15.45
CA ILE A 151 25.40 -15.84 -14.62
C ILE A 151 26.71 -16.37 -15.19
N LYS A 152 26.77 -16.66 -16.50
CA LYS A 152 28.00 -17.15 -17.15
C LYS A 152 29.14 -16.13 -17.06
N MET A 153 28.85 -14.84 -17.30
CA MET A 153 29.83 -13.76 -17.21
C MET A 153 30.37 -13.57 -15.79
N ALA A 154 29.49 -13.61 -14.78
CA ALA A 154 29.86 -13.50 -13.38
C ALA A 154 30.80 -14.64 -12.97
N ILE A 155 30.49 -15.87 -13.37
CA ILE A 155 31.31 -17.05 -13.08
C ILE A 155 32.66 -16.96 -13.79
N LYS A 156 32.65 -16.65 -15.10
CA LYS A 156 33.87 -16.58 -15.92
C LYS A 156 34.85 -15.51 -15.44
N ASN A 157 34.33 -14.34 -15.06
CA ASN A 157 35.17 -13.17 -14.76
C ASN A 157 35.33 -12.91 -13.25
N ASN A 158 34.65 -13.67 -12.39
CA ASN A 158 34.59 -13.44 -10.94
C ASN A 158 34.23 -11.99 -10.58
N ASP A 159 33.28 -11.38 -11.32
CA ASP A 159 32.91 -9.98 -11.10
C ASP A 159 31.97 -9.81 -9.90
N ASN A 160 32.50 -9.20 -8.84
CA ASN A 160 31.78 -9.07 -7.57
C ASN A 160 30.51 -8.21 -7.64
N SER A 161 30.47 -7.19 -8.50
CA SER A 161 29.28 -6.35 -8.65
C SER A 161 28.16 -7.13 -9.31
N LEU A 162 28.46 -7.84 -10.40
CA LEU A 162 27.49 -8.68 -11.07
C LEU A 162 27.04 -9.86 -10.18
N ILE A 163 27.93 -10.45 -9.38
CA ILE A 163 27.56 -11.46 -8.38
C ILE A 163 26.57 -10.90 -7.35
N GLU A 164 26.82 -9.68 -6.83
CA GLU A 164 25.89 -8.99 -5.93
C GLU A 164 24.52 -8.81 -6.59
N THR A 165 24.48 -8.29 -7.81
CA THR A 165 23.26 -8.08 -8.58
C THR A 165 22.48 -9.38 -8.82
N LEU A 166 23.16 -10.44 -9.25
CA LEU A 166 22.54 -11.74 -9.45
C LEU A 166 22.01 -12.34 -8.13
N ALA A 167 22.71 -12.16 -7.02
CA ALA A 167 22.25 -12.60 -5.70
C ALA A 167 20.98 -11.83 -5.25
N ILE A 168 20.85 -10.56 -5.61
CA ILE A 168 19.63 -9.77 -5.38
C ILE A 168 18.47 -10.31 -6.24
N ILE A 169 18.70 -10.52 -7.54
CA ILE A 169 17.68 -10.94 -8.50
C ILE A 169 17.17 -12.37 -8.24
N LEU A 170 18.09 -13.29 -7.99
CA LEU A 170 17.76 -14.70 -7.79
C LEU A 170 17.16 -14.94 -6.40
N GLY A 171 17.58 -14.18 -5.39
CA GLY A 171 17.15 -14.38 -4.01
C GLY A 171 17.48 -15.81 -3.57
N GLU A 172 16.49 -16.53 -3.04
CA GLU A 172 16.65 -17.94 -2.66
C GLU A 172 16.98 -18.87 -3.83
N ARG A 173 16.59 -18.51 -5.06
CA ARG A 173 16.83 -19.34 -6.26
C ARG A 173 18.30 -19.45 -6.62
N ILE A 174 19.16 -18.61 -6.04
CA ILE A 174 20.62 -18.74 -6.23
C ILE A 174 21.13 -20.11 -5.77
N LEU A 175 20.46 -20.77 -4.82
CA LEU A 175 20.79 -22.12 -4.36
C LEU A 175 20.68 -23.17 -5.48
N ASN A 176 19.85 -22.93 -6.49
CA ASN A 176 19.73 -23.80 -7.66
C ASN A 176 20.90 -23.61 -8.63
N GLN A 177 21.63 -22.48 -8.54
CA GLN A 177 22.80 -22.14 -9.33
C GLN A 177 24.09 -22.40 -8.55
N LYS A 178 24.39 -23.69 -8.31
CA LYS A 178 25.49 -24.13 -7.41
C LYS A 178 26.83 -23.42 -7.65
N GLN A 179 27.25 -23.25 -8.91
CA GLN A 179 28.52 -22.60 -9.22
C GLN A 179 28.53 -21.12 -8.80
N LEU A 180 27.47 -20.39 -9.13
CA LEU A 180 27.32 -18.98 -8.74
C LEU A 180 27.21 -18.83 -7.22
N PHE A 181 26.43 -19.69 -6.56
CA PHE A 181 26.30 -19.68 -5.11
C PHE A 181 27.65 -19.91 -4.41
N ASN A 182 28.40 -20.94 -4.84
CA ASN A 182 29.71 -21.23 -4.29
C ASN A 182 30.69 -20.06 -4.50
N LEU A 183 30.64 -19.43 -5.68
CA LEU A 183 31.45 -18.25 -5.98
C LEU A 183 31.08 -17.06 -5.08
N ALA A 184 29.79 -16.81 -4.88
CA ALA A 184 29.31 -15.77 -3.99
C ALA A 184 29.77 -16.05 -2.55
N MET A 185 29.65 -17.29 -2.09
CA MET A 185 30.11 -17.74 -0.76
C MET A 185 31.62 -17.60 -0.57
N SER A 186 32.45 -17.87 -1.58
CA SER A 186 33.90 -17.64 -1.48
C SER A 186 34.26 -16.16 -1.35
N ASN A 187 33.43 -15.27 -1.91
CA ASN A 187 33.68 -13.83 -1.92
C ASN A 187 33.14 -13.08 -0.69
N ILE A 188 32.29 -13.68 0.16
CA ILE A 188 31.67 -12.98 1.30
C ILE A 188 32.67 -12.43 2.32
N LYS A 189 33.85 -13.07 2.46
CA LYS A 189 34.89 -12.63 3.40
C LYS A 189 35.49 -11.28 3.03
N VAL A 190 35.55 -11.00 1.73
CA VAL A 190 36.16 -9.78 1.18
C VAL A 190 35.07 -8.77 0.83
N HIS A 191 33.93 -9.22 0.28
CA HIS A 191 32.86 -8.38 -0.24
C HIS A 191 31.63 -8.41 0.66
N LYS A 192 31.61 -7.50 1.64
CA LYS A 192 30.52 -7.37 2.63
C LYS A 192 29.13 -7.18 2.01
N ASN A 193 29.03 -6.57 0.82
CA ASN A 193 27.75 -6.38 0.15
C ASN A 193 27.13 -7.71 -0.29
N ILE A 194 27.94 -8.61 -0.86
CA ILE A 194 27.50 -9.96 -1.22
C ILE A 194 27.06 -10.70 0.04
N HIS A 195 27.85 -10.62 1.12
CA HIS A 195 27.48 -11.24 2.40
C HIS A 195 26.14 -10.72 2.93
N ARG A 196 25.92 -9.40 2.90
CA ARG A 196 24.66 -8.77 3.32
C ARG A 196 23.47 -9.27 2.52
N VAL A 197 23.59 -9.32 1.18
CA VAL A 197 22.51 -9.79 0.29
C VAL A 197 22.19 -11.25 0.57
N LEU A 198 23.22 -12.11 0.66
CA LEU A 198 23.02 -13.53 0.97
C LEU A 198 22.44 -13.73 2.37
N TYR A 199 22.87 -12.96 3.37
CA TYR A 199 22.27 -12.99 4.70
C TYR A 199 20.78 -12.66 4.66
N ASN A 200 20.41 -11.54 4.00
CA ASN A 200 19.03 -11.10 3.91
C ASN A 200 18.14 -12.13 3.20
N ASN A 201 18.65 -12.77 2.15
CA ASN A 201 17.89 -13.71 1.33
C ASN A 201 17.90 -15.14 1.88
N LEU A 202 18.97 -15.57 2.56
CA LEU A 202 19.22 -17.00 2.84
C LEU A 202 19.41 -17.35 4.32
N ARG A 203 19.47 -16.39 5.26
CA ARG A 203 19.80 -16.69 6.69
C ARG A 203 18.94 -17.77 7.33
N GLN A 204 17.70 -17.96 6.88
CA GLN A 204 16.82 -19.00 7.41
C GLN A 204 17.22 -20.41 6.90
N LYS A 205 17.75 -20.51 5.68
CA LYS A 205 18.05 -21.78 4.98
C LYS A 205 19.52 -22.17 5.00
N VAL A 206 20.44 -21.20 5.03
CA VAL A 206 21.88 -21.42 4.94
C VAL A 206 22.54 -20.89 6.23
N PRO A 207 22.92 -21.76 7.18
CA PRO A 207 23.56 -21.34 8.42
C PRO A 207 24.86 -20.54 8.21
N GLU A 208 25.61 -20.85 7.16
CA GLU A 208 26.94 -20.28 6.86
C GLU A 208 26.89 -18.78 6.58
N VAL A 209 25.76 -18.25 6.08
CA VAL A 209 25.63 -16.81 5.82
C VAL A 209 25.27 -16.01 7.08
N ARG A 210 24.86 -16.67 8.18
CA ARG A 210 24.37 -16.00 9.41
C ARG A 210 25.44 -15.20 10.14
N GLY A 211 26.72 -15.47 9.88
CA GLY A 211 27.85 -14.75 10.47
C GLY A 211 28.03 -13.31 9.96
N TYR A 212 27.08 -12.76 9.19
CA TYR A 212 27.15 -11.37 8.74
C TYR A 212 27.02 -10.41 9.92
N VAL A 213 28.03 -9.55 10.11
CA VAL A 213 27.99 -8.44 11.06
C VAL A 213 27.89 -7.13 10.26
N GLY A 214 26.73 -6.50 10.35
CA GLY A 214 26.45 -5.24 9.66
C GLY A 214 27.29 -4.08 10.18
N ASN A 215 27.56 -3.12 9.30
CA ASN A 215 28.26 -1.86 9.61
C ASN A 215 27.30 -0.65 9.73
N GLY A 216 25.99 -0.89 9.80
CA GLY A 216 24.97 0.17 9.89
C GLY A 216 24.70 0.95 8.58
N GLY A 217 25.41 0.64 7.49
CA GLY A 217 25.23 1.29 6.18
C GLY A 217 24.00 0.77 5.42
N SER A 218 23.18 1.70 4.93
CA SER A 218 22.04 1.42 4.05
C SER A 218 22.47 1.08 2.61
N PHE A 219 21.49 0.83 1.73
CA PHE A 219 21.65 0.38 0.34
C PHE A 219 22.56 1.30 -0.50
N ARG A 220 23.13 0.76 -1.59
CA ARG A 220 23.80 1.52 -2.66
C ARG A 220 22.97 2.77 -3.00
N THR A 221 23.52 3.97 -2.82
CA THR A 221 23.03 5.21 -3.44
C THR A 221 23.50 5.22 -4.89
N TYR A 222 22.60 4.89 -5.81
CA TYR A 222 22.71 5.30 -7.22
C TYR A 222 21.58 6.28 -7.49
#